data_AF-A0A5E7E896-F1
#
_entry.id   AF-A0A5E7E896-F1
#
_cell.length_a   1.000
_cell.length_b   1.000
_cell.length_c   1.000
_cell.angle_alpha   90.00
_cell.angle_beta   90.00
_cell.angle_gamma   90.00
#
_symmetry.space_group_name_H-M   'P 1'
#
loop_
_entity.id
_entity.type
_entity.pdbx_description
1 polymer ?
#
loop_
_entity_poly.entity_id
_entity_poly.type
_entity_poly.pdbx_seq_one_letter_code
_entity_poly.pdbx_strand_id
1 'polypeptide(L)' 'MNAIRPHTPPQELGTAPVIAGPWPSYTNCRHLPKRDRWEIYALAKAGRLALQDRGIVMDELYDDFVRRVTGELDI' A
#
# COMPACT_ATOMS: atom_id res chain seq x y z
N MET A 1 12.67 -13.68 -48.19
CA MET A 1 11.41 -12.99 -47.85
C MET A 1 10.96 -13.40 -46.46
N ASN A 2 10.41 -12.41 -45.75
CA ASN A 2 9.51 -12.43 -44.59
C ASN A 2 10.02 -12.66 -43.16
N ALA A 3 9.68 -11.65 -42.36
CA ALA A 3 10.03 -11.38 -40.98
C ALA A 3 9.17 -12.18 -39.99
N ILE A 4 9.81 -12.77 -38.99
CA ILE A 4 9.17 -13.20 -37.75
C ILE A 4 9.10 -11.99 -36.82
N ARG A 5 7.93 -11.37 -36.77
CA ARG A 5 7.61 -10.26 -35.86
C ARG A 5 7.61 -10.79 -34.41
N PRO A 6 8.23 -10.10 -33.44
CA PRO A 6 8.00 -10.42 -32.04
C PRO A 6 6.54 -10.12 -31.71
N HIS A 7 5.83 -11.11 -31.17
CA HIS A 7 4.52 -10.89 -30.59
C HIS A 7 4.73 -10.18 -29.25
N THR A 8 4.70 -8.85 -29.25
CA THR A 8 4.52 -8.12 -28.00
C THR A 8 3.04 -8.27 -27.64
N PRO A 9 2.68 -8.91 -26.50
CA PRO A 9 1.29 -8.90 -26.07
C PRO A 9 0.84 -7.44 -25.88
N PRO A 10 -0.40 -7.09 -26.24
CA PRO A 10 -0.93 -5.75 -26.00
C PRO A 10 -0.83 -5.45 -24.51
N GLN A 11 0.00 -4.47 -24.15
CA GLN A 11 0.00 -3.92 -22.80
C GLN A 11 -1.33 -3.19 -22.64
N GLU A 12 -2.21 -3.83 -21.88
CA GLU A 12 -3.53 -3.32 -21.53
C GLU A 12 -3.41 -1.89 -21.00
N LEU A 13 -4.07 -0.98 -21.70
CA LEU A 13 -4.18 0.42 -21.37
C LEU A 13 -4.85 0.56 -19.98
N GLY A 14 -4.12 1.11 -18.99
CA GLY A 14 -4.75 1.80 -17.86
C GLY A 14 -5.14 0.99 -16.62
N THR A 15 -4.43 -0.07 -16.27
CA THR A 15 -4.58 -0.65 -14.92
C THR A 15 -3.46 -0.13 -14.04
N ALA A 16 -3.76 0.89 -13.23
CA ALA A 16 -2.91 1.26 -12.10
C ALA A 16 -2.50 -0.02 -11.35
N PRO A 17 -1.22 -0.24 -11.01
CA PRO A 17 -0.83 -1.42 -10.26
C PRO A 17 -1.57 -1.37 -8.92
N VAL A 18 -2.57 -2.24 -8.74
CA VAL A 18 -3.31 -2.36 -7.48
C VAL A 18 -2.48 -3.25 -6.57
N ILE A 19 -1.97 -2.69 -5.48
CA ILE A 19 -1.37 -3.53 -4.42
C ILE A 19 -2.53 -4.12 -3.63
N ALA A 20 -2.90 -5.35 -3.98
CA ALA A 20 -3.82 -6.21 -3.23
C ALA A 20 -3.09 -7.08 -2.18
N GLY A 21 -1.82 -6.76 -1.88
CA GLY A 21 -1.05 -7.45 -0.86
C GLY A 21 -1.54 -7.09 0.55
N PRO A 22 -1.49 -8.01 1.53
CA PRO A 22 -1.85 -7.69 2.90
C PRO A 22 -0.90 -6.59 3.38
N TRP A 23 -1.48 -5.43 3.71
CA TRP A 23 -0.74 -4.37 4.39
C TRP A 23 0.00 -4.94 5.61
N PRO A 24 1.23 -4.47 5.88
CA PRO A 24 1.94 -4.88 7.09
C PRO A 24 1.05 -4.63 8.32
N SER A 25 0.86 -5.68 9.14
CA SER A 25 0.23 -5.54 10.45
C SER A 25 1.22 -4.94 11.44
N TYR A 26 0.76 -3.96 12.19
CA TYR A 26 1.51 -3.27 13.24
C TYR A 26 1.18 -3.78 14.64
N THR A 27 0.43 -4.89 14.75
CA THR A 27 0.07 -5.53 16.03
C THR A 27 1.29 -5.82 16.90
N ASN A 28 2.42 -6.21 16.27
CA ASN A 28 3.65 -6.46 16.99
C ASN A 28 4.31 -5.18 17.53
N CYS A 29 3.88 -3.99 17.12
CA CYS A 29 4.41 -2.71 17.57
C CYS A 29 3.65 -2.10 18.75
N ARG A 30 2.56 -2.74 19.20
CA ARG A 30 1.74 -2.28 20.33
C ARG A 30 2.51 -2.14 21.64
N HIS A 31 3.53 -2.97 21.85
CA HIS A 31 4.36 -2.95 23.05
C HIS A 31 5.37 -1.78 23.08
N LEU A 32 5.53 -1.06 21.97
CA LEU A 32 6.48 0.05 21.88
C LEU A 32 5.98 1.26 22.68
N PRO A 33 6.89 2.17 23.07
CA PRO A 33 6.52 3.43 23.70
C PRO A 33 5.54 4.22 22.83
N LYS A 34 4.65 4.99 23.46
CA LYS A 34 3.60 5.74 22.77
C LYS A 34 4.14 6.55 21.58
N ARG A 35 5.29 7.22 21.76
CA ARG A 35 5.94 8.00 20.70
C ARG A 35 6.27 7.14 19.48
N ASP A 36 6.92 6.00 19.65
CA ASP A 36 7.27 5.10 18.56
C ASP A 36 6.02 4.56 17.84
N ARG A 37 4.91 4.33 18.56
CA ARG A 37 3.63 3.95 17.95
C ARG A 37 3.09 5.06 17.05
N TRP A 38 3.18 6.33 17.46
CA TRP A 38 2.84 7.47 16.62
C TRP A 38 3.76 7.61 15.40
N GLU A 39 5.06 7.35 15.54
CA GLU A 39 6.00 7.34 14.43
C GLU A 39 5.66 6.24 13.40
N ILE A 40 5.31 5.04 13.87
CA ILE A 40 4.88 3.94 12.99
C ILE A 40 3.58 4.26 12.28
N TYR A 41 2.61 4.88 12.98
CA TYR A 41 1.39 5.36 12.33
C TYR A 41 1.67 6.43 11.26
N ALA A 42 2.60 7.35 11.52
CA ALA A 42 3.02 8.35 10.55
C ALA A 42 3.71 7.70 9.33
N LEU A 43 4.61 6.73 9.56
CA LEU A 43 5.28 5.97 8.51
C LEU A 43 4.26 5.20 7.64
N ALA A 44 3.28 4.55 8.25
CA ALA A 44 2.23 3.81 7.55
C ALA A 44 1.43 4.72 6.60
N LYS A 45 1.02 5.90 7.08
CA LYS A 45 0.34 6.91 6.26
C LYS A 45 1.21 7.45 5.13
N ALA A 46 2.48 7.74 5.42
CA ALA A 46 3.43 8.22 4.41
C ALA A 46 3.66 7.18 3.31
N GLY A 47 3.77 5.89 3.68
CA GLY A 47 3.82 4.78 2.74
C GLY A 47 2.59 4.74 1.83
N ARG A 48 1.38 4.85 2.41
CA ARG A 48 0.14 4.92 1.63
C ARG A 48 0.08 6.11 0.69
N LEU A 49 0.51 7.29 1.13
CA LEU A 49 0.53 8.48 0.29
C LEU A 49 1.52 8.33 -0.86
N ALA A 50 2.71 7.79 -0.61
CA ALA A 50 3.72 7.53 -1.63
C ALA A 50 3.25 6.51 -2.67
N LEU A 51 2.43 5.53 -2.29
CA LEU A 51 1.81 4.60 -3.23
C LEU A 51 0.77 5.32 -4.10
N GLN A 52 -0.13 6.10 -3.49
CA GLN A 52 -1.14 6.87 -4.22
C GLN A 52 -0.51 7.91 -5.18
N ASP A 53 0.60 8.56 -4.78
CA ASP A 53 1.36 9.50 -5.61
C ASP A 53 1.93 8.82 -6.88
N ARG A 54 2.32 7.54 -6.76
CA ARG A 54 2.74 6.69 -7.89
C ARG A 54 1.57 6.19 -8.75
N GLY A 55 0.35 6.63 -8.47
CA GLY A 55 -0.88 6.21 -9.15
C GLY A 55 -1.39 4.83 -8.71
N ILE A 56 -0.91 4.30 -7.58
CA ILE A 56 -1.31 2.99 -7.05
C ILE A 56 -2.58 3.18 -6.23
N VAL A 57 -3.69 2.64 -6.72
CA VAL A 57 -4.99 2.67 -6.02
C VAL A 57 -5.03 1.56 -4.99
N MET A 58 -5.45 1.90 -3.77
CA MET A 58 -5.60 0.95 -2.67
C MET A 58 -6.99 0.32 -2.69
N ASP A 59 -7.03 -0.99 -2.47
CA ASP A 59 -8.27 -1.75 -2.36
C ASP A 59 -9.01 -1.44 -1.03
N GLU A 60 -8.27 -1.29 0.07
CA GLU A 60 -8.82 -0.88 1.37
C GLU A 60 -9.08 0.65 1.42
N LEU A 61 -10.25 1.06 1.89
CA LEU A 61 -10.59 2.47 2.13
C LEU A 61 -9.62 3.11 3.13
N TYR A 62 -9.45 4.43 3.04
CA TYR A 62 -8.56 5.15 3.95
C TYR A 62 -9.01 5.04 5.41
N ASP A 63 -10.32 5.14 5.67
CA ASP A 63 -10.88 5.03 7.01
C ASP A 63 -10.69 3.64 7.63
N ASP A 64 -10.88 2.57 6.86
CA ASP A 64 -10.64 1.20 7.35
C ASP A 64 -9.16 0.96 7.67
N PHE A 65 -8.28 1.46 6.81
CA PHE A 65 -6.83 1.45 7.06
C PHE A 65 -6.48 2.19 8.36
N VAL A 66 -6.97 3.42 8.53
CA VAL A 66 -6.69 4.20 9.74
C VAL A 66 -7.22 3.48 10.97
N ARG A 67 -8.45 2.96 10.93
CA ARG A 67 -9.06 2.24 12.05
C ARG A 67 -8.29 0.98 12.41
N ARG A 68 -7.82 0.22 11.41
CA ARG A 68 -6.99 -0.96 11.63
C ARG A 68 -5.66 -0.59 12.26
N VAL A 69 -4.94 0.38 11.69
CA VAL A 69 -3.60 0.77 12.16
C VAL A 69 -3.67 1.39 13.56
N THR A 70 -4.65 2.24 13.87
CA THR A 70 -4.81 2.80 15.22
C THR A 70 -5.22 1.73 16.24
N GLY A 71 -6.07 0.78 15.84
CA GLY A 71 -6.43 -0.38 16.68
C GLY A 71 -5.26 -1.32 16.96
N GLU A 72 -4.43 -1.59 15.95
CA GLU A 72 -3.22 -2.42 16.08
C GLU A 72 -2.16 -1.73 16.97
N LEU A 73 -2.04 -0.40 16.89
CA LEU A 73 -1.07 0.40 17.62
C LEU A 73 -1.56 0.90 18.99
N ASP A 74 -2.83 0.74 19.34
CA ASP A 74 -3.39 1.25 20.61
C ASP A 74 -3.07 2.74 20.82
N ILE A 75 -3.48 3.57 19.86
CA ILE A 75 -3.30 5.03 19.83
C ILE A 75 -4.60 5.79 19.63
#